data_AF-A0A202DZ99-F1
#
_entry.id   AF-A0A202DZ99-F1
#
_cell.length_a   1.000
_cell.length_b   1.000
_cell.length_c   1.000
_cell.angle_alpha   90.00
_cell.angle_beta   90.00
_cell.angle_gamma   90.00
#
_symmetry.space_group_name_H-M   'P 1'
#
loop_
_entity.id
_entity.type
_entity.pdbx_description
1 polymer ?
#
loop_
_entity_poly.entity_id
_entity_poly.type
_entity_poly.pdbx_seq_one_letter_code
_entity_poly.pdbx_strand_id
1 'polypeptide(L)' 'MTETSSTNQRTTKTPVRLSGIGLHLGIRAHVHILPAPANSGIITRRIDVEGIPEGRALALNVTDVQSCTTISCGTR' A
#
# COMPACT_ATOMS: atom_id res chain seq x y z
N MET A 1 26.99 -14.99 20.66
CA MET A 1 26.35 -15.49 19.42
C MET A 1 25.73 -14.29 18.73
N THR A 2 26.31 -13.84 17.62
CA THR A 2 25.76 -12.77 16.79
C THR A 2 24.60 -13.34 15.96
N GLU A 3 23.36 -12.99 16.31
CA GLU A 3 22.20 -13.32 15.48
C GLU A 3 22.36 -12.65 14.12
N THR A 4 22.68 -13.45 13.11
CA THR A 4 22.79 -12.98 11.73
C THR A 4 21.38 -13.00 11.13
N SER A 5 20.56 -12.01 11.45
CA SER A 5 19.30 -11.82 10.71
C SER A 5 19.64 -11.38 9.29
N SER A 6 19.67 -12.33 8.35
CA SER A 6 19.88 -12.03 6.93
C SER A 6 18.82 -11.02 6.46
N THR A 7 19.27 -9.84 6.01
CA THR A 7 18.41 -8.73 5.63
C THR A 7 17.93 -8.89 4.18
N ASN A 8 17.21 -9.98 3.90
CA ASN A 8 16.60 -10.20 2.60
C ASN A 8 15.29 -9.42 2.49
N GLN A 9 14.95 -8.95 1.29
CA GLN A 9 13.64 -8.36 1.03
C GLN A 9 12.52 -9.36 1.32
N ARG A 10 11.38 -8.86 1.81
CA ARG A 10 10.23 -9.67 2.20
C ARG A 10 8.99 -9.23 1.44
N THR A 11 8.15 -10.22 1.14
CA THR A 11 6.80 -10.03 0.62
C THR A 11 5.86 -11.02 1.31
N THR A 12 4.54 -10.84 1.16
CA THR A 12 3.57 -11.80 1.69
C THR A 12 3.70 -13.13 0.96
N LYS A 13 3.68 -14.26 1.69
CA LYS A 13 3.77 -15.60 1.08
C LYS A 13 2.53 -15.94 0.24
N THR A 14 1.36 -15.50 0.69
CA THR A 14 0.07 -15.71 0.02
C THR A 14 -0.74 -14.41 0.08
N PRO A 15 -1.70 -14.20 -0.84
CA PRO A 15 -2.63 -13.09 -0.76
C PRO A 15 -3.38 -13.03 0.59
N VAL A 16 -3.52 -11.83 1.14
CA VAL A 16 -4.31 -11.55 2.35
C VAL A 16 -5.50 -10.68 1.97
N ARG A 17 -6.68 -11.00 2.50
CA ARG A 17 -7.91 -10.23 2.29
C ARG A 17 -8.44 -9.71 3.61
N LEU A 18 -8.71 -8.42 3.65
CA LEU A 18 -9.25 -7.71 4.80
C LEU A 18 -10.45 -6.89 4.35
N SER A 19 -11.33 -6.58 5.31
CA SER A 19 -12.50 -5.77 5.03
C SER A 19 -12.86 -5.00 6.30
N GLY A 20 -13.20 -3.73 6.18
CA GLY A 20 -13.62 -2.90 7.32
C GLY A 20 -14.33 -1.63 6.89
N ILE A 21 -14.46 -0.69 7.82
CA ILE A 21 -14.97 0.67 7.59
C ILE A 21 -13.79 1.64 7.62
N GLY A 22 -13.67 2.50 6.61
CA GLY A 22 -12.64 3.54 6.57
C GLY A 22 -12.87 4.60 7.64
N LEU A 23 -11.86 4.86 8.47
CA LEU A 23 -11.99 5.70 9.67
C LEU A 23 -12.55 7.10 9.39
N HIS A 24 -12.03 7.79 8.37
CA HIS A 24 -12.39 9.20 8.12
C HIS A 24 -13.63 9.38 7.22
N LEU A 25 -13.94 8.38 6.39
CA LEU A 25 -15.06 8.46 5.43
C LEU A 25 -16.31 7.71 5.89
N GLY A 26 -16.17 6.77 6.85
CA GLY A 26 -17.28 5.90 7.25
C GLY A 26 -17.72 4.90 6.17
N ILE A 27 -16.95 4.74 5.09
CA ILE A 27 -17.30 3.90 3.93
C ILE A 27 -16.72 2.49 4.09
N ARG A 28 -17.49 1.47 3.69
CA ARG A 28 -17.04 0.07 3.61
C ARG A 28 -15.91 -0.07 2.59
N ALA A 29 -14.78 -0.62 3.02
CA ALA A 29 -13.63 -0.87 2.16
C ALA A 29 -13.18 -2.34 2.23
N HIS A 30 -12.62 -2.81 1.13
CA HIS A 30 -11.96 -4.11 0.98
C HIS A 30 -10.50 -3.89 0.62
N VAL A 31 -9.59 -4.58 1.29
CA VAL A 31 -8.14 -4.45 1.06
C VAL A 31 -7.57 -5.83 0.75
N HIS A 32 -6.90 -5.93 -0.39
CA HIS A 32 -6.17 -7.13 -0.80
C HIS A 32 -4.68 -6.83 -0.81
N ILE A 33 -3.92 -7.56 0.00
CA ILE A 33 -2.45 -7.47 0.03
C ILE A 33 -1.92 -8.66 -0.77
N LEU A 34 -1.18 -8.36 -1.84
CA LEU A 34 -0.66 -9.37 -2.77
C LEU A 34 0.86 -9.50 -2.65
N PRO A 35 1.43 -10.69 -2.90
CA PRO A 35 2.87 -10.84 -3.08
C PRO A 35 3.36 -9.93 -4.22
N ALA A 36 4.56 -9.39 -4.06
CA ALA A 36 5.21 -8.52 -5.02
C ALA A 36 6.68 -8.95 -5.24
N PRO A 37 7.22 -8.80 -6.46
CA PRO A 37 8.64 -9.04 -6.73
C PRO A 37 9.57 -8.16 -5.89
N ALA A 38 10.83 -8.57 -5.77
CA ALA A 38 11.87 -7.75 -5.18
C ALA A 38 11.95 -6.37 -5.85
N ASN A 39 12.32 -5.34 -5.08
CA ASN A 39 12.45 -3.93 -5.47
C ASN A 39 11.15 -3.22 -5.89
N SER A 40 9.98 -3.88 -5.76
CA SER A 40 8.70 -3.23 -6.04
C SER A 40 8.40 -2.07 -5.08
N GLY A 41 8.81 -2.23 -3.81
CA GLY A 41 8.36 -1.39 -2.70
C GLY A 41 6.91 -1.70 -2.31
N ILE A 42 6.25 -0.76 -1.66
CA ILE A 42 4.81 -0.84 -1.34
C ILE A 42 4.05 0.01 -2.36
N ILE A 43 3.05 -0.59 -3.01
CA ILE A 43 2.22 0.05 -4.03
C ILE A 43 0.76 -0.05 -3.58
N THR A 44 0.08 1.08 -3.50
CA THR A 44 -1.38 1.14 -3.31
C THR A 44 -2.05 1.21 -4.67
N ARG A 45 -3.18 0.53 -4.83
CA ARG A 45 -3.92 0.46 -6.11
C ARG A 45 -5.41 0.63 -5.83
N ARG A 46 -6.06 1.59 -6.50
CA ARG A 46 -7.51 1.82 -6.44
C ARG A 46 -8.20 1.06 -7.57
N ILE A 47 -8.63 -0.17 -7.29
CA ILE A 47 -9.29 -1.04 -8.29
C ILE A 47 -10.74 -0.64 -8.59
N ASP A 48 -11.31 0.22 -7.75
CA ASP A 48 -12.67 0.75 -7.86
C ASP A 48 -12.76 2.00 -8.75
N VAL A 49 -11.62 2.52 -9.22
CA VAL A 49 -11.53 3.70 -10.09
C VAL A 49 -11.09 3.26 -11.49
N GLU A 50 -11.69 3.85 -12.52
CA GLU A 50 -11.30 3.62 -13.91
C GLU A 50 -9.80 3.90 -14.13
N GLY A 51 -9.14 3.08 -14.95
CA GLY A 51 -7.69 3.15 -15.16
C GLY A 51 -6.85 2.55 -14.02
N ILE A 52 -7.48 2.11 -12.92
CA ILE A 52 -6.86 1.39 -11.80
C ILE A 52 -5.56 2.09 -11.32
N PRO A 53 -5.65 3.35 -10.88
CA PRO A 53 -4.45 4.14 -10.57
C PRO A 53 -3.63 3.52 -9.44
N GLU A 54 -2.30 3.60 -9.60
CA GLU A 54 -1.32 3.07 -8.67
C GLU A 54 -0.47 4.19 -8.05
N GLY A 55 -0.34 4.18 -6.72
CA GLY A 55 0.52 5.07 -5.95
C GLY A 55 1.62 4.30 -5.24
N ARG A 56 2.90 4.56 -5.57
CA ARG A 56 4.01 4.03 -4.78
C ARG A 56 4.04 4.76 -3.43
N ALA A 57 4.21 4.04 -2.34
CA ALA A 57 4.32 4.61 -0.99
C ALA A 57 5.69 5.28 -0.78
N LEU A 58 5.92 6.38 -1.51
CA LEU A 58 7.10 7.22 -1.45
C LEU A 58 6.69 8.60 -0.94
N ALA A 59 7.58 9.29 -0.22
CA ALA A 59 7.32 10.63 0.30
C ALA A 59 6.91 11.63 -0.80
N LEU A 60 7.46 11.47 -2.01
CA LEU A 60 7.14 12.29 -3.19
C LEU A 60 5.67 12.16 -3.65
N ASN A 61 4.97 11.09 -3.27
CA ASN A 61 3.59 10.84 -3.64
C ASN A 61 2.60 11.16 -2.49
N VAL A 62 3.08 11.74 -1.39
CA VAL A 62 2.22 12.20 -0.30
C VAL A 62 1.58 13.52 -0.70
N THR A 63 0.26 13.58 -0.73
CA THR A 63 -0.51 14.77 -1.14
C THR A 63 -1.23 15.46 0.00
N ASP A 64 -1.48 14.74 1.10
CA ASP A 64 -2.11 15.29 2.28
C ASP A 64 -1.61 14.55 3.53
N VAL A 65 -1.50 15.30 4.62
CA VAL A 65 -1.07 14.83 5.95
C VAL A 65 -2.05 15.24 7.06
N GLN A 66 -3.16 15.90 6.72
CA GLN A 66 -4.19 16.26 7.69
C GLN A 66 -4.97 15.01 8.10
N SER A 67 -4.93 14.69 9.40
CA SER A 67 -5.59 13.54 10.03
C SER A 67 -5.16 12.13 9.58
N CYS A 68 -4.50 11.98 8.43
CA CYS A 68 -3.91 10.75 7.92
C CYS A 68 -2.82 11.06 6.87
N THR A 69 -2.03 10.07 6.44
CA THR A 69 -1.10 10.21 5.31
C THR A 69 -1.75 9.70 4.04
N THR A 70 -2.07 10.61 3.11
CA THR A 70 -2.69 10.27 1.83
C THR A 70 -1.63 10.15 0.74
N ILE A 71 -1.64 9.02 0.04
CA ILE A 71 -0.78 8.74 -1.12
C ILE A 71 -1.64 8.78 -2.38
N SER A 72 -1.28 9.61 -3.36
CA SER A 72 -1.94 9.64 -4.67
C SER A 72 -1.08 8.94 -5.74
N CYS A 73 -1.68 8.60 -6.88
CA CYS A 73 -0.87 8.38 -8.08
C CYS A 73 -0.26 9.74 -8.47
N GLY A 74 1.06 9.79 -8.67
CA GLY A 74 1.74 11.01 -9.09
C GLY A 74 1.25 11.40 -10.48
N THR A 75 0.25 12.28 -10.54
CA THR A 75 -0.16 12.94 -11.78
C THR A 75 0.67 14.21 -11.83
N ARG A 76 1.69 14.24 -12.69
CA ARG A 76 2.27 15.51 -13.13
C ARG A 76 1.50 15.99 -14.35
#